data_AF-A0A954YEZ3-F1
#
_entry.id   AF-A0A954YEZ3-F1
#
_cell.length_a   1.000
_cell.length_b   1.000
_cell.length_c   1.000
_cell.angle_alpha   90.00
_cell.angle_beta   90.00
_cell.angle_gamma   90.00
#
_symmetry.space_group_name_H-M   'P 1'
#
loop_
_entity.id
_entity.type
_entity.pdbx_description
1 polymer ?
#
loop_
_entity_poly.entity_id
_entity_poly.type
_entity_poly.pdbx_seq_one_letter_code
_entity_poly.pdbx_strand_id
1 'polypeptide(L)'
;MLTRSIRPVLIAAVIAAGANADVRVRHMFSTGPAPGLTEGVTIDQAMPPSFPVIADSRGRALAIGHLAGTDVTAANDTAMWLVGPGQAELLVRDGDALIGFSGGTIAFFYPLGIASDDTVFLRVQMAGMAATSDTAIAYVRPGEAPVSLLREGDPIPGRPGQAWPDLLLARGGVSRAGDLVFLTQPTNGMLVAATTDSVDIVFATGDPVPDFEDTIGVVDGLFAVADGPIVHFSMRLSGPELTTANDNAIYDYRDGVLRLLAREGDPAPGLPDYAYRRFQSVGLADTLGVGGFSFSADLGGPGGTAIGLFRADEAGVAPLGSTVEPIPGLDPTATFADVFWEQQHPAGLAFIARDNDGGDHDGVWLATDTGLANIVRQGDTPPGSSAPFTYGSFRSFGNYGAVRCSSSGRIAFLTAITDPADDGPTVYGTDPLGNLRRGMAAGDLIDTPTGPRTLGIATGAAYADDGGIIIATQMFGPAVSTGLVRLDIGCPGSGCDDLDIANSDCRVDLADLALLISEFGLNGRDLVSDIDRNGAVDLSDLASLIAGYGSDCD
;
A
#
# COMPACT_ATOMS: atom_id res chain seq x y z
N MET A 1 8.17 -32.46 26.71
CA MET A 1 7.88 -31.05 27.00
C MET A 1 9.20 -30.33 27.27
N LEU A 2 9.83 -29.82 26.20
CA LEU A 2 10.96 -28.90 26.30
C LEU A 2 10.37 -27.49 26.32
N THR A 3 10.35 -26.85 27.47
CA THR A 3 9.98 -25.43 27.58
C THR A 3 11.05 -24.62 26.86
N ARG A 4 10.77 -24.17 25.64
CA ARG A 4 11.57 -23.14 24.96
C ARG A 4 11.49 -21.88 25.82
N SER A 5 12.55 -21.59 26.56
CA SER A 5 12.76 -20.30 27.20
C SER A 5 12.99 -19.28 26.08
N ILE A 6 11.90 -18.65 25.63
CA ILE A 6 11.95 -17.47 24.77
C ILE A 6 12.57 -16.38 25.63
N ARG A 7 13.82 -16.01 25.36
CA ARG A 7 14.39 -14.79 25.93
C ARG A 7 13.73 -13.62 25.19
N PRO A 8 13.07 -12.67 25.88
CA PRO A 8 12.61 -11.47 25.22
C PRO A 8 13.83 -10.76 24.64
N VAL A 9 13.90 -10.67 23.31
CA VAL A 9 14.78 -9.70 22.66
C VAL A 9 14.14 -8.35 22.95
N LEU A 10 14.64 -7.67 23.97
CA LEU A 10 14.26 -6.30 24.24
C LEU A 10 14.79 -5.47 23.07
N ILE A 11 13.93 -5.18 22.08
CA ILE A 11 14.20 -4.10 21.12
C ILE A 11 14.03 -2.81 21.92
N ALA A 12 15.05 -2.46 22.70
CA ALA A 12 15.14 -1.13 23.25
C ALA A 12 15.52 -0.21 22.10
N ALA A 13 14.53 0.49 21.54
CA ALA A 13 14.78 1.61 20.66
C ALA A 13 15.65 2.61 21.45
N VAL A 14 16.95 2.68 21.13
CA VAL A 14 17.83 3.69 21.69
C VAL A 14 17.43 5.01 21.03
N ILE A 15 16.62 5.81 21.72
CA ILE A 15 16.25 7.15 21.27
C ILE A 15 17.48 8.05 21.44
N ALA A 16 18.37 8.07 20.46
CA ALA A 16 19.47 9.02 20.40
C ALA A 16 18.93 10.38 19.97
N ALA A 17 18.98 11.37 20.87
CA ALA A 17 18.78 12.77 20.52
C ALA A 17 20.04 13.28 19.81
N GLY A 18 20.09 13.18 18.49
CA GLY A 18 21.25 13.64 17.71
C GLY A 18 21.01 13.56 16.20
N ALA A 19 21.27 14.69 15.53
CA ALA A 19 21.13 14.96 14.10
C ALA A 19 19.70 14.81 13.54
N ASN A 20 19.18 15.90 12.95
CA ASN A 20 18.06 15.79 12.03
C ASN A 20 18.54 14.89 10.89
N ALA A 21 18.09 13.63 10.86
CA ALA A 21 18.15 12.84 9.63
C ALA A 21 17.57 13.69 8.49
N ASP A 22 18.11 13.53 7.29
CA ASP A 22 17.75 14.35 6.15
C ASP A 22 16.36 13.94 5.64
N VAL A 23 15.34 14.44 6.32
CA VAL A 23 13.96 14.27 5.90
C VAL A 23 13.72 15.23 4.75
N ARG A 24 13.67 14.69 3.53
CA ARG A 24 13.48 15.47 2.31
C ARG A 24 12.03 15.38 1.88
N VAL A 25 11.38 16.54 1.73
CA VAL A 25 10.04 16.61 1.13
C VAL A 25 10.19 17.01 -0.33
N ARG A 26 9.83 16.11 -1.24
CA ARG A 26 9.85 16.35 -2.69
C ARG A 26 8.44 16.58 -3.20
N HIS A 27 8.26 17.65 -3.94
CA HIS A 27 7.07 17.85 -4.75
C HIS A 27 7.07 16.88 -5.94
N MET A 28 6.01 16.07 -6.08
CA MET A 28 5.85 15.16 -7.22
C MET A 28 4.89 15.73 -8.28
N PHE A 29 3.74 16.24 -7.86
CA PHE A 29 2.66 16.64 -8.78
C PHE A 29 1.75 17.73 -8.18
N SER A 30 1.33 18.72 -8.97
CA SER A 30 0.36 19.74 -8.54
C SER A 30 -0.41 20.32 -9.72
N THR A 31 -1.36 21.20 -9.42
CA THR A 31 -1.99 22.08 -10.42
C THR A 31 -0.94 22.91 -11.17
N GLY A 32 -1.22 23.24 -12.44
CA GLY A 32 -0.26 23.88 -13.35
C GLY A 32 -0.36 23.37 -14.78
N PRO A 33 0.65 23.61 -15.65
CA PRO A 33 0.70 23.00 -16.99
C PRO A 33 0.58 21.48 -16.91
N ALA A 34 -0.22 20.87 -17.80
CA ALA A 34 -0.44 19.43 -17.81
C ALA A 34 0.63 18.71 -18.67
N PRO A 35 1.56 17.94 -18.08
CA PRO A 35 2.64 17.29 -18.84
C PRO A 35 2.08 16.29 -19.85
N GLY A 36 2.68 16.24 -21.04
CA GLY A 36 2.25 15.36 -22.14
C GLY A 36 1.04 15.87 -22.95
N LEU A 37 0.43 17.00 -22.58
CA LEU A 37 -0.68 17.61 -23.31
C LEU A 37 -0.26 18.86 -24.10
N THR A 38 -1.15 19.32 -24.98
CA THR A 38 -0.95 20.52 -25.79
C THR A 38 -0.74 21.76 -24.93
N GLU A 39 0.08 22.69 -25.43
CA GLU A 39 0.33 23.96 -24.75
C GLU A 39 -1.00 24.70 -24.46
N GLY A 40 -1.16 25.18 -23.23
CA GLY A 40 -2.38 25.84 -22.77
C GLY A 40 -3.36 24.93 -22.04
N VAL A 41 -3.13 23.60 -22.01
CA VAL A 41 -3.83 22.69 -21.11
C VAL A 41 -3.18 22.69 -19.72
N THR A 42 -4.01 22.83 -18.69
CA THR A 42 -3.57 22.87 -17.30
C THR A 42 -4.32 21.86 -16.46
N ILE A 43 -3.65 21.32 -15.43
CA ILE A 43 -4.30 20.65 -14.31
C ILE A 43 -4.89 21.75 -13.42
N ASP A 44 -6.22 21.88 -13.40
CA ASP A 44 -6.90 22.89 -12.59
C ASP A 44 -7.26 22.37 -11.19
N GLN A 45 -7.48 21.06 -11.08
CA GLN A 45 -7.71 20.35 -9.85
C GLN A 45 -7.02 18.98 -9.91
N ALA A 46 -5.96 18.76 -9.13
CA ALA A 46 -5.51 17.39 -8.88
C ALA A 46 -6.63 16.69 -8.06
N MET A 47 -7.14 15.56 -8.54
CA MET A 47 -8.34 14.93 -7.98
C MET A 47 -8.16 14.71 -6.48
N PRO A 48 -9.23 14.91 -5.69
CA PRO A 48 -9.16 14.77 -4.25
C PRO A 48 -8.72 13.36 -3.86
N PRO A 49 -8.15 13.21 -2.65
CA PRO A 49 -7.49 12.00 -2.18
C PRO A 49 -8.42 10.79 -1.93
N SER A 50 -9.68 10.86 -2.37
CA SER A 50 -10.56 9.68 -2.41
C SER A 50 -10.07 8.62 -3.40
N PHE A 51 -9.19 8.98 -4.33
CA PHE A 51 -8.53 8.03 -5.21
C PHE A 51 -7.25 7.51 -4.58
N PRO A 52 -7.00 6.19 -4.65
CA PRO A 52 -5.77 5.63 -4.13
C PRO A 52 -4.59 6.14 -4.97
N VAL A 53 -3.61 6.74 -4.31
CA VAL A 53 -2.31 6.98 -4.93
C VAL A 53 -1.60 5.64 -4.95
N ILE A 54 -1.61 4.93 -6.07
CA ILE A 54 -0.90 3.66 -6.13
C ILE A 54 0.58 3.97 -6.33
N ALA A 55 1.40 3.54 -5.38
CA ALA A 55 2.85 3.71 -5.44
C ALA A 55 3.54 2.36 -5.68
N ASP A 56 4.63 2.36 -6.45
CA ASP A 56 5.52 1.20 -6.58
C ASP A 56 6.77 1.33 -5.70
N SER A 57 7.57 0.27 -5.60
CA SER A 57 8.81 0.27 -4.81
C SER A 57 9.88 1.24 -5.30
N ARG A 58 9.77 1.75 -6.54
CA ARG A 58 10.64 2.82 -7.07
C ARG A 58 10.19 4.21 -6.62
N GLY A 59 9.11 4.27 -5.84
CA GLY A 59 8.46 5.48 -5.35
C GLY A 59 7.98 6.38 -6.48
N ARG A 60 7.40 5.73 -7.48
CA ARG A 60 6.55 6.36 -8.48
C ARG A 60 5.11 6.17 -8.07
N ALA A 61 4.25 7.05 -8.52
CA ALA A 61 2.86 7.09 -8.10
C ALA A 61 1.93 7.43 -9.27
N LEU A 62 0.69 6.96 -9.18
CA LEU A 62 -0.36 7.41 -10.08
C LEU A 62 -1.01 8.69 -9.55
N ALA A 63 -1.10 9.69 -10.41
CA ALA A 63 -1.82 10.93 -10.14
C ALA A 63 -2.95 11.10 -11.14
N ILE A 64 -4.12 11.51 -10.65
CA ILE A 64 -5.29 11.83 -11.49
C ILE A 64 -5.62 13.30 -11.28
N GLY A 65 -6.01 13.99 -12.35
CA GLY A 65 -6.30 15.41 -12.32
C GLY A 65 -7.33 15.81 -13.35
N HIS A 66 -8.15 16.79 -12.98
CA HIS A 66 -9.00 17.50 -13.91
C HIS A 66 -8.18 18.50 -14.72
N LEU A 67 -8.59 18.63 -15.97
CA LEU A 67 -7.96 19.47 -16.96
C LEU A 67 -8.84 20.69 -17.21
N ALA A 68 -8.19 21.81 -17.51
CA ALA A 68 -8.80 23.01 -18.07
C ALA A 68 -7.92 23.58 -19.17
N GLY A 69 -8.46 24.53 -19.94
CA GLY A 69 -7.72 25.24 -20.98
C GLY A 69 -8.22 24.93 -22.38
N THR A 70 -7.35 25.18 -23.36
CA THR A 70 -7.69 25.01 -24.79
C THR A 70 -7.91 23.53 -25.11
N ASP A 71 -8.94 23.23 -25.92
CA ASP A 71 -9.31 21.88 -26.35
C ASP A 71 -9.70 20.90 -25.22
N VAL A 72 -9.93 21.41 -24.02
CA VAL A 72 -10.54 20.66 -22.92
C VAL A 72 -12.06 20.84 -22.95
N THR A 73 -12.77 19.73 -22.88
CA THR A 73 -14.22 19.58 -22.90
C THR A 73 -14.62 18.60 -21.81
N ALA A 74 -15.91 18.53 -21.47
CA ALA A 74 -16.41 17.54 -20.50
C ALA A 74 -16.25 16.07 -20.92
N ALA A 75 -15.80 15.80 -22.15
CA ALA A 75 -15.52 14.44 -22.63
C ALA A 75 -14.04 14.08 -22.54
N ASN A 76 -13.16 15.02 -22.16
CA ASN A 76 -11.72 14.83 -22.09
C ASN A 76 -11.08 15.70 -20.99
N ASP A 77 -11.79 15.93 -19.89
CA ASP A 77 -11.36 16.79 -18.79
C ASP A 77 -10.74 16.04 -17.61
N THR A 78 -10.48 14.73 -17.73
CA THR A 78 -9.69 13.98 -16.75
C THR A 78 -8.51 13.30 -17.43
N ALA A 79 -7.35 13.31 -16.78
CA ALA A 79 -6.18 12.56 -17.19
C ALA A 79 -5.49 11.90 -15.99
N MET A 80 -4.71 10.87 -16.30
CA MET A 80 -3.86 10.17 -15.34
C MET A 80 -2.41 10.19 -15.80
N TRP A 81 -1.53 10.40 -14.84
CA TRP A 81 -0.09 10.41 -15.03
C TRP A 81 0.59 9.35 -14.16
N LEU A 82 1.66 8.78 -14.69
CA LEU A 82 2.69 8.15 -13.89
C LEU A 82 3.67 9.24 -13.44
N VAL A 83 3.80 9.44 -12.14
CA VAL A 83 4.64 10.50 -11.56
C VAL A 83 5.81 9.87 -10.83
N GLY A 84 7.03 10.26 -11.21
CA GLY A 84 8.26 9.85 -10.55
C GLY A 84 9.13 11.04 -10.11
N PRO A 85 10.37 10.77 -9.64
CA PRO A 85 11.32 11.80 -9.20
C PRO A 85 11.71 12.81 -10.29
N GLY A 86 11.64 12.45 -11.57
CA GLY A 86 12.11 13.30 -12.67
C GLY A 86 11.02 14.00 -13.50
N GLN A 87 9.85 13.36 -13.69
CA GLN A 87 8.75 13.91 -14.48
C GLN A 87 7.42 13.20 -14.22
N ALA A 88 6.33 13.81 -14.68
CA ALA A 88 5.04 13.17 -14.84
C ALA A 88 4.83 12.82 -16.32
N GLU A 89 4.46 11.57 -16.59
CA GLU A 89 4.18 11.07 -17.93
C GLU A 89 2.70 10.75 -18.08
N LEU A 90 2.07 11.30 -19.13
CA LEU A 90 0.67 11.07 -19.41
C LEU A 90 0.45 9.60 -19.82
N LEU A 91 -0.44 8.92 -19.10
CA LEU A 91 -0.83 7.54 -19.40
C LEU A 91 -2.11 7.48 -20.23
N VAL A 92 -3.16 8.13 -19.73
CA VAL A 92 -4.49 8.06 -20.34
C VAL A 92 -5.28 9.33 -20.03
N ARG A 93 -6.18 9.68 -20.94
CA ARG A 93 -7.13 10.78 -20.82
C ARG A 93 -8.53 10.30 -21.18
N ASP A 94 -9.54 10.91 -20.57
CA ASP A 94 -10.91 10.76 -21.05
C ASP A 94 -10.98 11.21 -22.53
N GLY A 95 -11.77 10.51 -23.32
CA GLY A 95 -11.85 10.71 -24.77
C GLY A 95 -10.82 9.90 -25.57
N ASP A 96 -9.83 9.28 -24.93
CA ASP A 96 -8.89 8.40 -25.63
C ASP A 96 -9.59 7.16 -26.19
N ALA A 97 -9.08 6.66 -27.32
CA ALA A 97 -9.52 5.39 -27.88
C ALA A 97 -8.89 4.23 -27.09
N LEU A 98 -9.66 3.18 -26.87
CA LEU A 98 -9.17 1.94 -26.25
C LEU A 98 -8.87 0.91 -27.34
N ILE A 99 -7.61 0.48 -27.47
CA ILE A 99 -7.23 -0.55 -28.44
C ILE A 99 -7.97 -1.86 -28.09
N GLY A 100 -8.50 -2.53 -29.11
CA GLY A 100 -9.38 -3.69 -28.94
C GLY A 100 -10.87 -3.35 -28.89
N PHE A 101 -11.22 -2.05 -28.85
CA PHE A 101 -12.60 -1.58 -28.97
C PHE A 101 -12.81 -0.80 -30.27
N SER A 102 -13.97 -1.01 -30.91
CA SER A 102 -14.42 -0.17 -32.02
C SER A 102 -15.66 0.63 -31.62
N GLY A 103 -15.63 1.95 -31.81
CA GLY A 103 -16.84 2.79 -31.76
C GLY A 103 -17.12 3.52 -30.44
N GLY A 104 -16.23 3.42 -29.44
CA GLY A 104 -16.32 4.18 -28.19
C GLY A 104 -14.98 4.82 -27.80
N THR A 105 -15.04 5.74 -26.85
CA THR A 105 -13.88 6.38 -26.20
C THR A 105 -13.95 6.15 -24.71
N ILE A 106 -12.83 6.25 -24.01
CA ILE A 106 -12.82 6.18 -22.54
C ILE A 106 -13.63 7.36 -22.01
N ALA A 107 -14.71 7.08 -21.26
CA ALA A 107 -15.49 8.08 -20.55
C ALA A 107 -14.94 8.32 -19.14
N PHE A 108 -14.34 7.27 -18.58
CA PHE A 108 -13.87 7.27 -17.22
C PHE A 108 -12.92 6.10 -16.97
N PHE A 109 -11.98 6.26 -16.03
CA PHE A 109 -11.04 5.21 -15.66
C PHE A 109 -10.74 5.22 -14.16
N TYR A 110 -10.34 4.06 -13.65
CA TYR A 110 -9.86 3.85 -12.29
C TYR A 110 -8.61 2.98 -12.32
N PRO A 111 -7.51 3.40 -11.69
CA PRO A 111 -6.35 2.54 -11.55
C PRO A 111 -6.64 1.38 -10.61
N LEU A 112 -6.20 0.19 -11.01
CA LEU A 112 -6.24 -1.04 -10.22
C LEU A 112 -4.88 -1.34 -9.58
N GLY A 113 -3.79 -0.92 -10.23
CA GLY A 113 -2.44 -1.10 -9.74
C GLY A 113 -1.39 -0.71 -10.77
N ILE A 114 -0.13 -0.65 -10.34
CA ILE A 114 1.05 -0.46 -11.19
C ILE A 114 2.02 -1.62 -10.99
N ALA A 115 2.51 -2.17 -12.09
CA ALA A 115 3.49 -3.23 -12.11
C ALA A 115 4.93 -2.67 -12.08
N SER A 116 5.92 -3.54 -11.80
CA SER A 116 7.34 -3.16 -11.81
C SER A 116 7.91 -2.87 -13.21
N ASP A 117 7.16 -3.13 -14.28
CA ASP A 117 7.51 -2.78 -15.67
C ASP A 117 6.77 -1.54 -16.17
N ASP A 118 6.11 -0.80 -15.28
CA ASP A 118 5.35 0.43 -15.55
C ASP A 118 4.00 0.19 -16.21
N THR A 119 3.61 -1.08 -16.38
CA THR A 119 2.26 -1.41 -16.81
C THR A 119 1.27 -1.00 -15.73
N VAL A 120 0.34 -0.13 -16.10
CA VAL A 120 -0.75 0.30 -15.23
C VAL A 120 -2.03 -0.39 -15.65
N PHE A 121 -2.63 -1.14 -14.74
CA PHE A 121 -3.91 -1.77 -14.98
C PHE A 121 -5.04 -0.84 -14.57
N LEU A 122 -6.07 -0.78 -15.41
CA LEU A 122 -7.18 0.15 -15.30
C LEU A 122 -8.49 -0.60 -15.41
N ARG A 123 -9.48 -0.17 -14.64
CA ARG A 123 -10.88 -0.36 -14.97
C ARG A 123 -11.33 0.85 -15.76
N VAL A 124 -11.99 0.65 -16.89
CA VAL A 124 -12.44 1.73 -17.78
C VAL A 124 -13.93 1.60 -18.07
N GLN A 125 -14.62 2.74 -18.15
CA GLN A 125 -15.97 2.87 -18.69
C GLN A 125 -15.90 3.62 -20.01
N MET A 126 -16.69 3.21 -21.00
CA MET A 126 -16.62 3.67 -22.39
C MET A 126 -17.86 4.51 -22.74
N ALA A 127 -17.64 5.68 -23.33
CA ALA A 127 -18.69 6.48 -23.97
C ALA A 127 -19.06 5.90 -25.34
N GLY A 128 -20.33 6.05 -25.74
CA GLY A 128 -20.81 5.64 -27.06
C GLY A 128 -21.12 4.14 -27.20
N MET A 129 -21.00 3.37 -26.11
CA MET A 129 -21.27 1.93 -26.07
C MET A 129 -22.64 1.65 -25.43
N ALA A 130 -23.15 0.42 -25.64
CA ALA A 130 -24.33 -0.05 -24.91
C ALA A 130 -23.97 -0.33 -23.44
N ALA A 131 -24.88 -0.04 -22.52
CA ALA A 131 -24.69 -0.19 -21.06
C ALA A 131 -24.49 -1.63 -20.56
N THR A 132 -24.46 -2.62 -21.46
CA THR A 132 -24.17 -4.02 -21.14
C THR A 132 -22.81 -4.43 -21.68
N SER A 133 -22.00 -3.47 -22.10
CA SER A 133 -20.71 -3.68 -22.75
C SER A 133 -19.86 -2.41 -22.79
N ASP A 134 -20.11 -1.49 -21.86
CA ASP A 134 -19.42 -0.22 -21.73
C ASP A 134 -18.32 -0.28 -20.67
N THR A 135 -18.09 -1.41 -20.01
CA THR A 135 -17.01 -1.56 -19.05
C THR A 135 -15.93 -2.54 -19.52
N ALA A 136 -14.68 -2.27 -19.14
CA ALA A 136 -13.52 -3.11 -19.47
C ALA A 136 -12.48 -3.09 -18.36
N ILE A 137 -11.65 -4.14 -18.35
CA ILE A 137 -10.32 -4.09 -17.76
C ILE A 137 -9.33 -3.84 -18.88
N ALA A 138 -8.42 -2.91 -18.67
CA ALA A 138 -7.41 -2.48 -19.63
C ALA A 138 -6.05 -2.36 -18.95
N TYR A 139 -5.01 -2.21 -19.76
CA TYR A 139 -3.70 -1.78 -19.29
C TYR A 139 -3.15 -0.68 -20.18
N VAL A 140 -2.21 0.09 -19.66
CA VAL A 140 -1.48 1.13 -20.40
C VAL A 140 -0.04 1.19 -19.91
N ARG A 141 0.88 1.50 -20.81
CA ARG A 141 2.28 1.81 -20.50
C ARG A 141 2.58 3.26 -20.87
N PRO A 142 3.61 3.87 -20.26
CA PRO A 142 4.02 5.21 -20.62
C PRO A 142 4.36 5.31 -22.12
N GLY A 143 3.76 6.29 -22.81
CA GLY A 143 3.91 6.50 -24.26
C GLY A 143 3.11 5.56 -25.17
N GLU A 144 2.36 4.60 -24.63
CA GLU A 144 1.51 3.68 -25.39
C GLU A 144 0.02 4.07 -25.28
N ALA A 145 -0.78 3.64 -26.25
CA ALA A 145 -2.24 3.77 -26.16
C ALA A 145 -2.81 2.66 -25.25
N PRO A 146 -3.89 2.92 -24.48
CA PRO A 146 -4.47 1.92 -23.60
C PRO A 146 -5.03 0.74 -24.40
N VAL A 147 -4.84 -0.47 -23.88
CA VAL A 147 -5.23 -1.74 -24.51
C VAL A 147 -6.24 -2.48 -23.64
N SER A 148 -7.33 -2.91 -24.25
CA SER A 148 -8.32 -3.78 -23.63
C SER A 148 -7.75 -5.15 -23.31
N LEU A 149 -7.96 -5.60 -22.09
CA LEU A 149 -7.69 -6.97 -21.67
C LEU A 149 -8.94 -7.85 -21.75
N LEU A 150 -10.05 -7.37 -21.21
CA LEU A 150 -11.36 -8.02 -21.30
C LEU A 150 -12.50 -7.00 -21.14
N ARG A 151 -13.67 -7.35 -21.65
CA ARG A 151 -14.83 -6.46 -21.72
C ARG A 151 -16.09 -7.15 -21.22
N GLU A 152 -16.94 -6.37 -20.58
CA GLU A 152 -18.29 -6.80 -20.23
C GLU A 152 -19.07 -7.27 -21.48
N GLY A 153 -19.78 -8.38 -21.32
CA GLY A 153 -20.55 -8.98 -22.41
C GLY A 153 -19.71 -9.84 -23.37
N ASP A 154 -18.38 -9.84 -23.28
CA ASP A 154 -17.57 -10.78 -24.04
C ASP A 154 -17.67 -12.20 -23.45
N PRO A 155 -17.59 -13.26 -24.28
CA PRO A 155 -17.62 -14.63 -23.78
C PRO A 155 -16.51 -14.91 -22.78
N ILE A 156 -16.86 -15.61 -21.70
CA ILE A 156 -15.89 -16.01 -20.67
C ILE A 156 -15.10 -17.24 -21.17
N PRO A 157 -13.76 -17.19 -21.22
CA PRO A 157 -12.94 -18.34 -21.58
C PRO A 157 -13.27 -19.57 -20.71
N GLY A 158 -13.45 -20.74 -21.35
CA GLY A 158 -13.77 -21.99 -20.64
C GLY A 158 -15.20 -22.12 -20.10
N ARG A 159 -16.07 -21.11 -20.26
CA ARG A 159 -17.48 -21.14 -19.80
C ARG A 159 -18.47 -20.85 -20.94
N PRO A 160 -18.76 -21.83 -21.82
CA PRO A 160 -19.64 -21.64 -22.96
C PRO A 160 -21.02 -21.09 -22.57
N GLY A 161 -21.45 -20.04 -23.25
CA GLY A 161 -22.76 -19.40 -23.02
C GLY A 161 -22.80 -18.42 -21.84
N GLN A 162 -21.68 -18.21 -21.12
CA GLN A 162 -21.53 -17.13 -20.16
C GLN A 162 -20.73 -15.99 -20.77
N ALA A 163 -21.05 -14.77 -20.34
CA ALA A 163 -20.38 -13.54 -20.72
C ALA A 163 -19.93 -12.79 -19.47
N TRP A 164 -18.85 -12.01 -19.58
CA TRP A 164 -18.35 -11.21 -18.47
C TRP A 164 -19.47 -10.30 -17.94
N PRO A 165 -19.72 -10.28 -16.63
CA PRO A 165 -20.70 -9.39 -16.04
C PRO A 165 -20.19 -7.96 -16.07
N ASP A 166 -21.00 -7.01 -15.58
CA ASP A 166 -20.59 -5.63 -15.41
C ASP A 166 -19.33 -5.55 -14.52
N LEU A 167 -18.26 -4.99 -15.10
CA LEU A 167 -16.93 -4.87 -14.50
C LEU A 167 -16.76 -3.57 -13.73
N LEU A 168 -17.77 -2.71 -13.65
CA LEU A 168 -17.72 -1.43 -12.94
C LEU A 168 -17.41 -1.59 -11.46
N LEU A 169 -17.80 -2.72 -10.86
CA LEU A 169 -17.54 -3.03 -9.46
C LEU A 169 -16.27 -3.87 -9.27
N ALA A 170 -15.49 -4.07 -10.34
CA ALA A 170 -14.29 -4.85 -10.25
C ALA A 170 -13.31 -4.22 -9.26
N ARG A 171 -12.86 -5.02 -8.29
CA ARG A 171 -11.80 -4.64 -7.35
C ARG A 171 -10.63 -5.54 -7.67
N GLY A 172 -9.44 -4.96 -7.83
CA GLY A 172 -8.23 -5.70 -8.12
C GLY A 172 -7.01 -5.16 -7.40
N GLY A 173 -5.92 -5.91 -7.52
CA GLY A 173 -4.58 -5.53 -7.12
C GLY A 173 -3.61 -6.08 -8.17
N VAL A 174 -2.44 -5.46 -8.27
CA VAL A 174 -1.41 -5.82 -9.25
C VAL A 174 -0.18 -6.30 -8.48
N SER A 175 0.30 -7.50 -8.81
CA SER A 175 1.55 -8.03 -8.26
C SER A 175 2.73 -7.25 -8.84
N ARG A 176 3.90 -7.30 -8.17
CA ARG A 176 5.11 -6.68 -8.74
C ARG A 176 5.52 -7.32 -10.06
N ALA A 177 5.21 -8.60 -10.25
CA ALA A 177 5.48 -9.32 -11.50
C ALA A 177 4.59 -8.86 -12.68
N GLY A 178 3.59 -8.01 -12.43
CA GLY A 178 2.66 -7.51 -13.44
C GLY A 178 1.44 -8.40 -13.64
N ASP A 179 1.14 -9.25 -12.67
CA ASP A 179 -0.11 -10.02 -12.66
C ASP A 179 -1.20 -9.17 -12.02
N LEU A 180 -2.30 -8.97 -12.74
CA LEU A 180 -3.52 -8.41 -12.20
C LEU A 180 -4.37 -9.53 -11.61
N VAL A 181 -4.87 -9.35 -10.39
CA VAL A 181 -5.94 -10.19 -9.85
C VAL A 181 -7.11 -9.32 -9.47
N PHE A 182 -8.31 -9.71 -9.88
CA PHE A 182 -9.51 -8.94 -9.57
C PHE A 182 -10.76 -9.81 -9.41
N LEU A 183 -11.76 -9.25 -8.72
CA LEU A 183 -13.09 -9.82 -8.54
C LEU A 183 -14.08 -9.12 -9.45
N THR A 184 -14.88 -9.84 -10.24
CA THR A 184 -15.83 -9.23 -11.20
C THR A 184 -17.03 -8.55 -10.55
N GLN A 185 -17.73 -9.20 -9.60
CA GLN A 185 -18.83 -8.65 -8.77
C GLN A 185 -19.00 -9.45 -7.47
N PRO A 186 -19.63 -8.93 -6.40
CA PRO A 186 -19.80 -9.69 -5.15
C PRO A 186 -20.78 -10.86 -5.29
N THR A 187 -21.93 -10.67 -5.94
CA THR A 187 -23.05 -11.64 -5.89
C THR A 187 -22.91 -12.83 -6.82
N ASN A 188 -22.10 -12.73 -7.88
CA ASN A 188 -21.74 -13.81 -8.82
C ASN A 188 -20.25 -13.70 -9.17
N GLY A 189 -19.42 -13.56 -8.14
CA GLY A 189 -18.02 -13.20 -8.29
C GLY A 189 -17.19 -14.28 -8.93
N MET A 190 -16.33 -13.85 -9.83
CA MET A 190 -15.20 -14.63 -10.31
C MET A 190 -13.94 -13.98 -9.80
N LEU A 191 -13.03 -14.77 -9.23
CA LEU A 191 -11.65 -14.36 -9.07
C LEU A 191 -10.93 -14.64 -10.38
N VAL A 192 -10.39 -13.58 -10.97
CA VAL A 192 -9.71 -13.61 -12.26
C VAL A 192 -8.27 -13.21 -12.01
N ALA A 193 -7.34 -14.00 -12.54
CA ALA A 193 -5.93 -13.64 -12.66
C ALA A 193 -5.66 -13.31 -14.12
N ALA A 194 -4.94 -12.24 -14.39
CA ALA A 194 -4.68 -11.77 -15.73
C ALA A 194 -3.28 -11.18 -15.85
N THR A 195 -2.66 -11.40 -17.00
CA THR A 195 -1.43 -10.72 -17.41
C THR A 195 -1.79 -9.78 -18.57
N THR A 196 -0.80 -9.13 -19.20
CA THR A 196 -1.08 -8.42 -20.46
C THR A 196 -1.44 -9.36 -21.61
N ASP A 197 -1.12 -10.66 -21.49
CA ASP A 197 -1.27 -11.65 -22.57
C ASP A 197 -2.30 -12.74 -22.30
N SER A 198 -2.73 -12.91 -21.04
CA SER A 198 -3.64 -13.97 -20.63
C SER A 198 -4.69 -13.49 -19.62
N VAL A 199 -5.84 -14.16 -19.63
CA VAL A 199 -6.92 -13.98 -18.65
C VAL A 199 -7.39 -15.36 -18.23
N ASP A 200 -7.18 -15.68 -16.96
CA ASP A 200 -7.48 -16.98 -16.36
C ASP A 200 -8.49 -16.83 -15.22
N ILE A 201 -9.46 -17.73 -15.21
CA ILE A 201 -10.45 -17.79 -14.13
C ILE A 201 -9.86 -18.68 -13.06
N VAL A 202 -9.61 -18.09 -11.89
CA VAL A 202 -9.08 -18.81 -10.74
C VAL A 202 -10.19 -19.67 -10.14
N PHE A 203 -11.34 -19.06 -9.86
CA PHE A 203 -12.58 -19.74 -9.49
C PHE A 203 -13.78 -18.80 -9.68
N ALA A 204 -14.97 -19.36 -9.64
CA ALA A 204 -16.22 -18.63 -9.58
C ALA A 204 -17.14 -19.13 -8.47
N THR A 205 -18.11 -18.30 -8.09
CA THR A 205 -19.29 -18.74 -7.34
C THR A 205 -19.89 -20.01 -7.96
N GLY A 206 -20.12 -21.01 -7.10
CA GLY A 206 -20.65 -22.32 -7.44
C GLY A 206 -19.59 -23.38 -7.74
N ASP A 207 -18.32 -23.02 -7.92
CA ASP A 207 -17.26 -24.00 -8.09
C ASP A 207 -17.06 -24.80 -6.78
N PRO A 208 -16.71 -26.09 -6.86
CA PRO A 208 -16.44 -26.90 -5.68
C PRO A 208 -15.19 -26.41 -4.95
N VAL A 209 -15.23 -26.43 -3.63
CA VAL A 209 -14.03 -26.17 -2.82
C VAL A 209 -13.30 -27.50 -2.61
N PRO A 210 -11.98 -27.58 -2.88
CA PRO A 210 -11.20 -28.78 -2.55
C PRO A 210 -11.38 -29.18 -1.08
N ASP A 211 -11.38 -30.49 -0.83
CA ASP A 211 -11.48 -31.10 0.51
C ASP A 211 -12.84 -30.96 1.23
N PHE A 212 -13.84 -30.32 0.62
CA PHE A 212 -15.20 -30.23 1.16
C PHE A 212 -16.25 -30.67 0.12
N GLU A 213 -17.42 -31.11 0.59
CA GLU A 213 -18.61 -31.25 -0.27
C GLU A 213 -19.29 -29.89 -0.53
N ASP A 214 -18.67 -28.80 -0.09
CA ASP A 214 -19.15 -27.43 -0.18
C ASP A 214 -18.80 -26.77 -1.53
N THR A 215 -19.48 -25.67 -1.82
CA THR A 215 -19.24 -24.82 -2.99
C THR A 215 -18.84 -23.41 -2.57
N ILE A 216 -18.16 -22.71 -3.47
CA ILE A 216 -17.87 -21.28 -3.31
C ILE A 216 -19.19 -20.52 -3.37
N GLY A 217 -19.57 -19.86 -2.28
CA GLY A 217 -20.78 -19.05 -2.24
C GLY A 217 -20.52 -17.66 -2.80
N VAL A 218 -20.11 -16.75 -1.92
CA VAL A 218 -19.86 -15.35 -2.23
C VAL A 218 -18.41 -15.05 -1.91
N VAL A 219 -17.68 -14.54 -2.88
CA VAL A 219 -16.31 -14.07 -2.65
C VAL A 219 -16.41 -12.68 -2.06
N ASP A 220 -16.26 -12.56 -0.75
CA ASP A 220 -16.45 -11.29 -0.05
C ASP A 220 -15.13 -10.54 0.10
N GLY A 221 -15.00 -9.51 -0.72
CA GLY A 221 -14.43 -8.20 -0.36
C GLY A 221 -12.93 -8.07 -0.14
N LEU A 222 -12.18 -9.14 0.11
CA LEU A 222 -10.81 -8.99 0.61
C LEU A 222 -9.88 -10.02 -0.02
N PHE A 223 -8.99 -9.53 -0.86
CA PHE A 223 -7.94 -10.32 -1.48
C PHE A 223 -6.62 -9.55 -1.46
N ALA A 224 -5.53 -10.25 -1.21
CA ALA A 224 -4.17 -9.77 -1.33
C ALA A 224 -3.49 -10.50 -2.48
N VAL A 225 -2.78 -9.75 -3.33
CA VAL A 225 -1.99 -10.29 -4.42
C VAL A 225 -0.53 -10.21 -3.98
N ALA A 226 0.14 -11.35 -3.81
CA ALA A 226 1.57 -11.35 -3.51
C ALA A 226 2.38 -11.49 -4.80
N ASP A 227 3.71 -11.51 -4.71
CA ASP A 227 4.60 -11.68 -5.87
C ASP A 227 4.30 -12.99 -6.62
N GLY A 228 3.79 -12.87 -7.85
CA GLY A 228 3.37 -13.99 -8.71
C GLY A 228 1.87 -14.33 -8.61
N PRO A 229 1.45 -15.57 -8.93
CA PRO A 229 0.04 -15.98 -8.96
C PRO A 229 -0.52 -16.29 -7.56
N ILE A 230 0.11 -15.82 -6.49
CA ILE A 230 -0.33 -16.09 -5.12
C ILE A 230 -1.45 -15.11 -4.76
N VAL A 231 -2.63 -15.66 -4.46
CA VAL A 231 -3.79 -14.88 -4.05
C VAL A 231 -4.30 -15.39 -2.71
N HIS A 232 -4.35 -14.50 -1.73
CA HIS A 232 -4.98 -14.76 -0.44
C HIS A 232 -6.31 -14.06 -0.39
N PHE A 233 -7.37 -14.72 0.07
CA PHE A 233 -8.68 -14.08 0.08
C PHE A 233 -9.64 -14.71 1.10
N SER A 234 -10.61 -13.90 1.54
CA SER A 234 -11.74 -14.38 2.33
C SER A 234 -12.90 -14.74 1.41
N MET A 235 -13.59 -15.84 1.70
CA MET A 235 -14.81 -16.21 0.99
C MET A 235 -15.87 -16.76 1.93
N ARG A 236 -17.12 -16.49 1.58
CA ARG A 236 -18.28 -17.14 2.14
C ARG A 236 -18.57 -18.43 1.38
N LEU A 237 -18.60 -19.53 2.11
CA LEU A 237 -18.89 -20.87 1.61
C LEU A 237 -20.41 -21.08 1.48
N SER A 238 -20.83 -22.01 0.62
CA SER A 238 -22.23 -22.43 0.47
C SER A 238 -22.35 -23.95 0.37
N GLY A 239 -23.22 -24.55 1.18
CA GLY A 239 -23.32 -26.00 1.31
C GLY A 239 -24.31 -26.42 2.40
N PRO A 240 -24.79 -27.67 2.41
CA PRO A 240 -25.80 -28.15 3.35
C PRO A 240 -25.31 -28.23 4.81
N GLU A 241 -24.00 -28.34 5.03
CA GLU A 241 -23.39 -28.44 6.37
C GLU A 241 -22.91 -27.08 6.92
N LEU A 242 -23.14 -26.00 6.17
CA LEU A 242 -22.73 -24.67 6.55
C LEU A 242 -23.79 -23.95 7.36
N THR A 243 -23.31 -23.24 8.36
CA THR A 243 -24.06 -22.37 9.28
C THR A 243 -23.36 -21.03 9.34
N THR A 244 -23.99 -20.01 9.94
CA THR A 244 -23.36 -18.70 10.15
C THR A 244 -22.19 -18.72 11.15
N ALA A 245 -21.80 -19.90 11.66
CA ALA A 245 -20.67 -20.08 12.55
C ALA A 245 -19.47 -20.74 11.86
N ASN A 246 -19.61 -21.16 10.59
CA ASN A 246 -18.58 -21.86 9.84
C ASN A 246 -18.68 -21.64 8.32
N ASP A 247 -19.36 -20.57 7.89
CA ASP A 247 -19.58 -20.25 6.47
C ASP A 247 -18.57 -19.25 5.91
N ASN A 248 -17.55 -18.85 6.66
CA ASN A 248 -16.50 -17.97 6.18
C ASN A 248 -15.12 -18.62 6.36
N ALA A 249 -14.24 -18.41 5.40
CA ALA A 249 -12.90 -18.99 5.41
C ALA A 249 -11.90 -18.13 4.63
N ILE A 250 -10.64 -18.23 5.04
CA ILE A 250 -9.49 -17.65 4.36
C ILE A 250 -8.79 -18.75 3.58
N TYR A 251 -8.54 -18.48 2.30
CA TYR A 251 -7.83 -19.37 1.39
C TYR A 251 -6.59 -18.72 0.82
N ASP A 252 -5.72 -19.58 0.34
CA ASP A 252 -4.51 -19.28 -0.40
C ASP A 252 -4.56 -20.06 -1.71
N TYR A 253 -4.45 -19.34 -2.83
CA TYR A 253 -4.37 -19.92 -4.16
C TYR A 253 -2.95 -19.72 -4.69
N ARG A 254 -2.27 -20.82 -5.01
CA ARG A 254 -0.92 -20.82 -5.59
C ARG A 254 -0.74 -22.03 -6.50
N ASP A 255 -0.07 -21.83 -7.63
CA ASP A 255 0.25 -22.90 -8.58
C ASP A 255 -0.96 -23.75 -9.01
N GLY A 256 -2.14 -23.14 -9.14
CA GLY A 256 -3.36 -23.86 -9.52
C GLY A 256 -4.05 -24.60 -8.36
N VAL A 257 -3.53 -24.50 -7.14
CA VAL A 257 -4.02 -25.20 -5.95
C VAL A 257 -4.63 -24.21 -4.98
N LEU A 258 -5.88 -24.47 -4.60
CA LEU A 258 -6.58 -23.74 -3.55
C LEU A 258 -6.40 -24.46 -2.21
N ARG A 259 -5.90 -23.76 -1.20
CA ARG A 259 -5.59 -24.27 0.14
C ARG A 259 -6.37 -23.51 1.20
N LEU A 260 -7.08 -24.23 2.08
CA LEU A 260 -7.70 -23.64 3.26
C LEU A 260 -6.65 -23.28 4.31
N LEU A 261 -6.72 -22.06 4.84
CA LEU A 261 -5.82 -21.58 5.89
C LEU A 261 -6.51 -21.44 7.24
N ALA A 262 -7.69 -20.82 7.25
CA ALA A 262 -8.48 -20.62 8.46
C ALA A 262 -9.97 -20.64 8.10
N ARG A 263 -10.82 -21.13 9.02
CA ARG A 263 -12.27 -21.18 8.85
C ARG A 263 -12.96 -20.78 10.14
N GLU A 264 -14.09 -20.07 10.04
CA GLU A 264 -14.94 -19.81 11.19
C GLU A 264 -15.37 -21.13 11.87
N GLY A 265 -15.40 -21.13 13.20
CA GLY A 265 -15.66 -22.29 14.03
C GLY A 265 -14.42 -23.13 14.35
N ASP A 266 -13.34 -23.03 13.56
CA ASP A 266 -12.11 -23.76 13.83
C ASP A 266 -11.32 -23.13 14.99
N PRO A 267 -10.59 -23.93 15.80
CA PRO A 267 -9.72 -23.42 16.83
C PRO A 267 -8.66 -22.47 16.28
N ALA A 268 -8.47 -21.33 16.95
CA ALA A 268 -7.43 -20.37 16.59
C ALA A 268 -6.04 -20.91 17.02
N PRO A 269 -5.04 -20.98 16.12
CA PRO A 269 -3.70 -21.44 16.46
C PRO A 269 -3.08 -20.63 17.61
N GLY A 270 -2.50 -21.33 18.58
CA GLY A 270 -1.92 -20.74 19.79
C GLY A 270 -2.93 -20.33 20.88
N LEU A 271 -4.23 -20.35 20.57
CA LEU A 271 -5.30 -19.96 21.49
C LEU A 271 -6.33 -21.10 21.58
N PRO A 272 -6.00 -22.24 22.23
CA PRO A 272 -6.80 -23.47 22.16
C PRO A 272 -8.22 -23.36 22.73
N ASP A 273 -8.49 -22.35 23.56
CA ASP A 273 -9.81 -22.07 24.13
C ASP A 273 -10.64 -21.10 23.28
N TYR A 274 -10.11 -20.66 22.13
CA TYR A 274 -10.76 -19.72 21.23
C TYR A 274 -10.93 -20.33 19.84
N ALA A 275 -12.05 -20.03 19.21
CA ALA A 275 -12.32 -20.36 17.82
C ALA A 275 -12.52 -19.08 16.99
N TYR A 276 -12.22 -19.17 15.70
CA TYR A 276 -12.53 -18.08 14.76
C TYR A 276 -14.04 -17.84 14.74
N ARG A 277 -14.45 -16.58 14.91
CA ARG A 277 -15.87 -16.18 14.81
C ARG A 277 -16.14 -15.37 13.55
N ARG A 278 -15.23 -14.46 13.21
CA ARG A 278 -15.34 -13.58 12.04
C ARG A 278 -13.98 -13.06 11.65
N PHE A 279 -13.62 -13.13 10.37
CA PHE A 279 -12.44 -12.44 9.86
C PHE A 279 -12.75 -10.95 9.71
N GLN A 280 -11.95 -10.10 10.37
CA GLN A 280 -12.15 -8.64 10.37
C GLN A 280 -11.37 -8.00 9.22
N SER A 281 -10.11 -8.42 9.05
CA SER A 281 -9.23 -7.97 7.99
C SER A 281 -8.33 -9.11 7.53
N VAL A 282 -7.93 -9.06 6.27
CA VAL A 282 -6.88 -9.82 5.61
C VAL A 282 -6.03 -8.72 5.01
N GLY A 283 -4.84 -8.52 5.58
CA GLY A 283 -3.94 -7.46 5.19
C GLY A 283 -3.71 -7.53 3.69
N LEU A 284 -3.98 -6.43 2.98
CA LEU A 284 -3.62 -6.31 1.57
C LEU A 284 -2.09 -6.38 1.50
N ALA A 285 -1.57 -7.48 0.97
CA ALA A 285 -0.14 -7.72 0.80
C ALA A 285 0.38 -6.92 -0.40
N ASP A 286 0.28 -5.58 -0.35
CA ASP A 286 0.95 -4.75 -1.36
C ASP A 286 2.49 -4.86 -1.24
N THR A 287 2.98 -5.45 -0.14
CA THR A 287 4.36 -5.28 0.32
C THR A 287 5.11 -6.57 0.69
N LEU A 288 4.48 -7.75 0.65
CA LEU A 288 5.17 -8.99 1.01
C LEU A 288 5.66 -9.76 -0.22
N GLY A 289 6.89 -9.44 -0.64
CA GLY A 289 7.68 -10.36 -1.48
C GLY A 289 8.14 -11.63 -0.76
N VAL A 290 7.47 -12.05 0.32
CA VAL A 290 7.91 -13.12 1.24
C VAL A 290 6.90 -14.27 1.38
N GLY A 291 5.91 -14.38 0.48
CA GLY A 291 5.05 -15.57 0.35
C GLY A 291 4.04 -15.81 1.48
N GLY A 292 3.73 -14.79 2.28
CA GLY A 292 2.70 -14.84 3.33
C GLY A 292 1.87 -13.55 3.41
N PHE A 293 0.93 -13.53 4.35
CA PHE A 293 0.09 -12.38 4.69
C PHE A 293 -0.32 -12.44 6.16
N SER A 294 -0.81 -11.35 6.71
CA SER A 294 -1.35 -11.25 8.06
C SER A 294 -2.84 -10.94 8.00
N PHE A 295 -3.58 -11.37 9.02
CA PHE A 295 -5.01 -11.13 9.12
C PHE A 295 -5.43 -10.98 10.59
N SER A 296 -6.57 -10.33 10.81
CA SER A 296 -7.19 -10.23 12.13
C SER A 296 -8.56 -10.92 12.15
N ALA A 297 -8.91 -11.50 13.29
CA ALA A 297 -10.18 -12.19 13.46
C ALA A 297 -10.78 -11.94 14.84
N ASP A 298 -12.10 -11.73 14.87
CA ASP A 298 -12.91 -11.93 16.06
C ASP A 298 -12.78 -13.39 16.48
N LEU A 299 -12.48 -13.59 17.75
CA LEU A 299 -12.40 -14.89 18.40
C LEU A 299 -13.53 -15.04 19.41
N GLY A 300 -14.09 -16.24 19.50
CA GLY A 300 -15.05 -16.62 20.54
C GLY A 300 -14.47 -17.67 21.48
N GLY A 301 -14.55 -17.43 22.79
CA GLY A 301 -14.07 -18.38 23.80
C GLY A 301 -14.71 -18.17 25.19
N PRO A 302 -14.28 -18.92 26.23
CA PRO A 302 -14.80 -18.81 27.59
C PRO A 302 -14.72 -17.42 28.21
N GLY A 303 -13.75 -16.61 27.76
CA GLY A 303 -13.56 -15.22 28.19
C GLY A 303 -14.43 -14.19 27.46
N GLY A 304 -15.28 -14.61 26.52
CA GLY A 304 -16.04 -13.73 25.66
C GLY A 304 -15.40 -13.55 24.28
N THR A 305 -15.50 -12.34 23.74
CA THR A 305 -14.92 -11.98 22.43
C THR A 305 -13.53 -11.39 22.59
N ALA A 306 -12.60 -11.83 21.74
CA ALA A 306 -11.26 -11.26 21.62
C ALA A 306 -10.95 -10.94 20.15
N ILE A 307 -9.90 -10.17 19.88
CA ILE A 307 -9.33 -10.04 18.53
C ILE A 307 -7.99 -10.78 18.54
N GLY A 308 -7.82 -11.70 17.60
CA GLY A 308 -6.54 -12.36 17.34
C GLY A 308 -5.88 -11.78 16.11
N LEU A 309 -4.56 -11.63 16.16
CA LEU A 309 -3.70 -11.23 15.07
C LEU A 309 -2.91 -12.45 14.61
N PHE A 310 -2.92 -12.73 13.32
CA PHE A 310 -2.36 -13.94 12.75
C PHE A 310 -1.50 -13.62 11.54
N ARG A 311 -0.51 -14.48 11.29
CA ARG A 311 0.24 -14.58 10.05
C ARG A 311 -0.08 -15.91 9.40
N ALA A 312 -0.20 -15.92 8.09
CA ALA A 312 -0.34 -17.11 7.28
C ALA A 312 0.71 -17.13 6.17
N ASP A 313 1.35 -18.28 5.96
CA ASP A 313 2.34 -18.51 4.91
C ASP A 313 2.30 -19.97 4.44
N GLU A 314 3.35 -20.45 3.77
CA GLU A 314 3.43 -21.85 3.33
C GLU A 314 3.38 -22.84 4.50
N ALA A 315 3.91 -22.47 5.66
CA ALA A 315 3.98 -23.32 6.85
C ALA A 315 2.64 -23.41 7.59
N GLY A 316 1.69 -22.53 7.28
CA GLY A 316 0.33 -22.52 7.84
C GLY A 316 0.01 -21.20 8.53
N VAL A 317 -0.86 -21.25 9.54
CA VAL A 317 -1.28 -20.07 10.32
C VAL A 317 -0.59 -20.06 11.68
N ALA A 318 0.02 -18.94 12.03
CA ALA A 318 0.68 -18.69 13.31
C ALA A 318 0.10 -17.45 14.00
N PRO A 319 -0.07 -17.44 15.33
CA PRO A 319 -0.47 -16.25 16.07
C PRO A 319 0.67 -15.22 16.13
N LEU A 320 0.31 -13.95 15.97
CA LEU A 320 1.18 -12.80 16.21
C LEU A 320 0.87 -12.12 17.56
N GLY A 321 -0.37 -12.24 18.05
CA GLY A 321 -0.80 -11.73 19.35
C GLY A 321 -2.33 -11.69 19.49
N SER A 322 -2.85 -11.27 20.64
CA SER A 322 -4.30 -11.09 20.85
C SER A 322 -4.64 -10.02 21.88
N THR A 323 -5.90 -9.56 21.89
CA THR A 323 -6.41 -8.59 22.88
C THR A 323 -6.59 -9.14 24.29
N VAL A 324 -6.38 -10.44 24.50
CA VAL A 324 -6.48 -11.09 25.82
C VAL A 324 -5.11 -11.41 26.42
N GLU A 325 -4.05 -11.20 25.66
CA GLU A 325 -2.68 -11.38 26.12
C GLU A 325 -2.14 -10.07 26.72
N PRO A 326 -1.31 -10.15 27.77
CA PRO A 326 -0.63 -8.98 28.32
C PRO A 326 0.26 -8.30 27.27
N ILE A 327 0.24 -6.97 27.24
CA ILE A 327 1.09 -6.18 26.35
C ILE A 327 2.52 -6.14 26.92
N PRO A 328 3.55 -6.62 26.20
CA PRO A 328 4.93 -6.56 26.68
C PRO A 328 5.39 -5.12 26.94
N GLY A 329 5.99 -4.87 28.10
CA GLY A 329 6.54 -3.57 28.48
C GLY A 329 5.56 -2.64 29.20
N LEU A 330 4.27 -2.98 29.26
CA LEU A 330 3.27 -2.26 30.07
C LEU A 330 3.00 -2.99 31.40
N ASP A 331 2.06 -2.47 32.19
CA ASP A 331 1.56 -3.19 33.37
C ASP A 331 1.15 -4.64 32.97
N PRO A 332 1.49 -5.68 33.76
CA PRO A 332 1.16 -7.06 33.40
C PRO A 332 -0.34 -7.37 33.25
N THR A 333 -1.21 -6.46 33.72
CA THR A 333 -2.67 -6.54 33.53
C THR A 333 -3.15 -5.77 32.30
N ALA A 334 -2.26 -5.01 31.66
CA ALA A 334 -2.56 -4.25 30.47
C ALA A 334 -2.79 -5.16 29.27
N THR A 335 -3.91 -4.95 28.57
CA THR A 335 -4.29 -5.66 27.35
C THR A 335 -4.78 -4.64 26.32
N PHE A 336 -4.93 -5.08 25.07
CA PHE A 336 -5.61 -4.25 24.08
C PHE A 336 -7.11 -4.25 24.33
N ALA A 337 -7.69 -3.07 24.42
CA ALA A 337 -9.14 -2.87 24.44
C ALA A 337 -9.72 -2.94 23.02
N ASP A 338 -8.96 -2.50 22.02
CA ASP A 338 -9.37 -2.47 20.61
C ASP A 338 -8.16 -2.55 19.68
N VAL A 339 -8.34 -3.08 18.47
CA VAL A 339 -7.33 -3.12 17.40
C VAL A 339 -7.98 -2.63 16.12
N PHE A 340 -7.34 -1.71 15.43
CA PHE A 340 -7.87 -1.11 14.21
C PHE A 340 -6.75 -0.63 13.27
N TRP A 341 -7.08 -0.50 11.98
CA TRP A 341 -6.19 0.00 10.93
C TRP A 341 -4.93 -0.85 10.76
N GLU A 342 -5.10 -2.15 10.57
CA GLU A 342 -4.03 -3.10 10.32
C GLU A 342 -3.40 -2.90 8.94
N GLN A 343 -2.08 -3.01 8.86
CA GLN A 343 -1.29 -2.92 7.64
C GLN A 343 -0.22 -4.01 7.63
N GLN A 344 -0.01 -4.57 6.45
CA GLN A 344 0.98 -5.61 6.26
C GLN A 344 2.40 -5.05 6.34
N HIS A 345 3.23 -5.67 7.16
CA HIS A 345 4.64 -5.34 7.30
C HIS A 345 5.51 -6.56 6.93
N PRO A 346 6.68 -6.43 6.28
CA PRO A 346 7.61 -7.52 5.98
C PRO A 346 7.90 -8.47 7.15
N ALA A 347 8.03 -7.92 8.35
CA ALA A 347 8.26 -8.68 9.58
C ALA A 347 6.98 -9.18 10.28
N GLY A 348 5.77 -8.77 9.84
CA GLY A 348 4.51 -9.16 10.48
C GLY A 348 3.34 -8.20 10.20
N LEU A 349 2.72 -7.65 11.24
CA LEU A 349 1.55 -6.77 11.12
C LEU A 349 1.74 -5.50 11.93
N ALA A 350 1.71 -4.34 11.27
CA ALA A 350 1.62 -3.05 11.94
C ALA A 350 0.15 -2.67 12.10
N PHE A 351 -0.22 -2.10 13.24
CA PHE A 351 -1.60 -1.76 13.51
C PHE A 351 -1.66 -0.63 14.55
N ILE A 352 -2.84 -0.05 14.70
CA ILE A 352 -3.13 0.82 15.83
C ILE A 352 -4.01 0.07 16.81
N ALA A 353 -3.70 0.21 18.09
CA ALA A 353 -4.51 -0.40 19.13
C ALA A 353 -4.65 0.55 20.30
N ARG A 354 -5.79 0.43 20.96
CA ARG A 354 -6.05 1.07 22.24
C ARG A 354 -5.68 0.12 23.35
N ASP A 355 -4.79 0.52 24.24
CA ASP A 355 -4.50 -0.22 25.46
C ASP A 355 -5.32 0.32 26.65
N ASN A 356 -5.39 -0.45 27.73
CA ASN A 356 -6.09 -0.09 28.97
C ASN A 356 -5.14 0.27 30.13
N ASP A 357 -3.87 0.56 29.87
CA ASP A 357 -2.87 0.85 30.88
C ASP A 357 -2.97 2.31 31.36
N GLY A 358 -3.71 2.53 32.46
CA GLY A 358 -3.79 3.83 33.13
C GLY A 358 -4.57 4.91 32.38
N GLY A 359 -5.25 4.55 31.29
CA GLY A 359 -6.04 5.42 30.42
C GLY A 359 -6.28 4.76 29.07
N ASP A 360 -7.25 5.25 28.30
CA ASP A 360 -7.50 4.81 26.93
C ASP A 360 -6.47 5.47 25.99
N HIS A 361 -5.30 4.86 25.87
CA HIS A 361 -4.23 5.35 25.00
C HIS A 361 -4.22 4.58 23.69
N ASP A 362 -4.29 5.29 22.58
CA ASP A 362 -4.03 4.71 21.27
C ASP A 362 -2.50 4.61 21.07
N GLY A 363 -2.03 3.63 20.30
CA GLY A 363 -0.62 3.49 19.95
C GLY A 363 -0.41 2.76 18.63
N VAL A 364 0.75 2.96 18.00
CA VAL A 364 1.18 2.20 16.82
C VAL A 364 2.05 1.05 17.29
N TRP A 365 1.69 -0.15 16.85
CA TRP A 365 2.31 -1.40 17.27
C TRP A 365 2.75 -2.21 16.06
N LEU A 366 3.78 -3.02 16.24
CA LEU A 366 4.23 -4.00 15.27
C LEU A 366 4.26 -5.38 15.93
N ALA A 367 3.40 -6.29 15.47
CA ALA A 367 3.46 -7.70 15.87
C ALA A 367 4.25 -8.50 14.83
N THR A 368 5.27 -9.22 15.28
CA THR A 368 6.16 -10.06 14.46
C THR A 368 6.19 -11.48 15.02
N ASP A 369 6.84 -12.40 14.30
CA ASP A 369 7.08 -13.77 14.82
C ASP A 369 7.93 -13.78 16.11
N THR A 370 8.66 -12.69 16.40
CA THR A 370 9.49 -12.54 17.61
C THR A 370 8.74 -11.94 18.79
N GLY A 371 7.54 -11.41 18.55
CA GLY A 371 6.70 -10.77 19.56
C GLY A 371 6.15 -9.42 19.12
N LEU A 372 5.54 -8.74 20.09
CA LEU A 372 4.89 -7.46 19.94
C LEU A 372 5.81 -6.31 20.38
N ALA A 373 5.96 -5.30 19.52
CA ALA A 373 6.73 -4.09 19.79
C ALA A 373 5.83 -2.85 19.77
N ASN A 374 5.98 -1.98 20.77
CA ASN A 374 5.43 -0.63 20.74
C ASN A 374 6.34 0.26 19.88
N ILE A 375 5.79 0.92 18.86
CA ILE A 375 6.52 1.91 18.06
C ILE A 375 6.35 3.29 18.68
N VAL A 376 5.11 3.64 19.01
CA VAL A 376 4.75 4.89 19.66
C VAL A 376 3.41 4.73 20.41
N ARG A 377 3.25 5.45 21.51
CA ARG A 377 1.99 5.54 22.25
C ARG A 377 1.56 6.99 22.47
N GLN A 378 0.25 7.23 22.51
CA GLN A 378 -0.30 8.52 22.90
C GLN A 378 0.22 8.90 24.29
N GLY A 379 0.65 10.15 24.46
CA GLY A 379 1.30 10.65 25.67
C GLY A 379 2.82 10.54 25.66
N ASP A 380 3.42 9.74 24.78
CA ASP A 380 4.89 9.68 24.65
C ASP A 380 5.43 10.96 24.01
N THR A 381 6.69 11.30 24.33
CA THR A 381 7.39 12.45 23.75
C THR A 381 7.98 12.09 22.38
N PRO A 382 7.65 12.83 21.31
CA PRO A 382 8.24 12.58 19.99
C PRO A 382 9.76 12.68 19.98
N PRO A 383 10.48 11.79 19.25
CA PRO A 383 11.92 11.89 19.10
C PRO A 383 12.36 13.27 18.59
N GLY A 384 13.43 13.81 19.16
CA GLY A 384 13.98 15.11 18.77
C GLY A 384 13.18 16.33 19.23
N SER A 385 12.05 16.17 19.93
CA SER A 385 11.32 17.31 20.49
C SER A 385 11.99 17.84 21.75
N SER A 386 12.28 19.16 21.77
CA SER A 386 12.90 19.84 22.91
C SER A 386 11.89 20.47 23.89
N ALA A 387 10.61 20.48 23.53
CA ALA A 387 9.51 21.00 24.34
C ALA A 387 8.64 19.84 24.87
N PRO A 388 7.72 20.07 25.82
CA PRO A 388 6.88 19.02 26.41
C PRO A 388 5.76 18.56 25.48
N PHE A 389 6.09 18.30 24.21
CA PHE A 389 5.16 17.78 23.24
C PHE A 389 4.93 16.31 23.50
N THR A 390 3.69 15.89 23.30
CA THR A 390 3.31 14.48 23.40
C THR A 390 2.51 14.10 22.17
N TYR A 391 2.62 12.83 21.77
CA TYR A 391 1.71 12.26 20.78
C TYR A 391 0.28 12.39 21.27
N GLY A 392 -0.57 13.02 20.46
CA GLY A 392 -2.01 13.12 20.67
C GLY A 392 -2.74 11.94 20.07
N SER A 393 -3.95 12.18 19.55
CA SER A 393 -4.72 11.15 18.88
C SER A 393 -4.14 10.80 17.51
N PHE A 394 -4.10 9.49 17.21
CA PHE A 394 -3.76 8.98 15.89
C PHE A 394 -4.93 9.22 14.93
N ARG A 395 -4.63 9.69 13.72
CA ARG A 395 -5.64 10.10 12.74
C ARG A 395 -5.49 9.30 11.47
N SER A 396 -6.62 8.91 10.86
CA SER A 396 -6.60 8.19 9.59
C SER A 396 -6.02 9.05 8.46
N PHE A 397 -5.23 8.45 7.57
CA PHE A 397 -4.95 8.96 6.23
C PHE A 397 -6.21 8.79 5.35
N GLY A 398 -7.26 9.56 5.64
CA GLY A 398 -8.53 9.49 4.93
C GLY A 398 -9.23 8.16 5.11
N ASN A 399 -9.55 7.47 4.01
CA ASN A 399 -10.21 6.15 4.04
C ASN A 399 -9.25 4.98 4.21
N TYR A 400 -7.94 5.24 4.21
CA TYR A 400 -6.94 4.19 4.12
C TYR A 400 -6.43 3.74 5.50
N GLY A 401 -6.81 4.38 6.61
CA GLY A 401 -6.31 4.06 7.96
C GLY A 401 -5.09 4.91 8.34
N ALA A 402 -4.67 4.86 9.60
CA ALA A 402 -3.69 5.81 10.16
C ALA A 402 -2.22 5.35 10.18
N VAL A 403 -1.95 4.08 9.85
CA VAL A 403 -0.60 3.53 9.68
C VAL A 403 -0.44 3.04 8.25
N ARG A 404 0.79 3.03 7.73
CA ARG A 404 1.22 2.47 6.44
C ARG A 404 2.55 1.77 6.64
N CYS A 405 2.80 0.75 5.83
CA CYS A 405 4.07 0.03 5.81
C CYS A 405 4.59 -0.05 4.38
N SER A 406 5.90 0.11 4.20
CA SER A 406 6.56 -0.20 2.94
C SER A 406 6.94 -1.68 2.88
N SER A 407 7.34 -2.14 1.70
CA SER A 407 7.92 -3.47 1.51
C SER A 407 9.34 -3.63 2.06
N SER A 408 10.03 -2.53 2.34
CA SER A 408 11.29 -2.51 3.08
C SER A 408 11.10 -2.53 4.60
N GLY A 409 9.86 -2.43 5.09
CA GLY A 409 9.55 -2.48 6.52
C GLY A 409 9.65 -1.13 7.22
N ARG A 410 9.50 -0.04 6.47
CA ARG A 410 9.31 1.28 7.07
C ARG A 410 7.85 1.42 7.47
N ILE A 411 7.61 2.03 8.62
CA ILE A 411 6.27 2.33 9.13
C ILE A 411 6.06 3.84 9.03
N ALA A 412 4.90 4.26 8.53
CA ALA A 412 4.48 5.66 8.50
C ALA A 412 3.13 5.81 9.19
N PHE A 413 2.93 6.89 9.94
CA PHE A 413 1.65 7.14 10.59
C PHE A 413 1.36 8.64 10.75
N LEU A 414 0.08 8.95 10.95
CA LEU A 414 -0.39 10.31 11.17
C LEU A 414 -0.93 10.48 12.59
N THR A 415 -0.45 11.50 13.28
CA THR A 415 -0.84 11.81 14.66
C THR A 415 -1.03 13.31 14.84
N ALA A 416 -1.92 13.72 15.73
CA ALA A 416 -1.85 15.06 16.30
C ALA A 416 -0.64 15.13 17.25
N ILE A 417 0.04 16.28 17.31
CA ILE A 417 0.94 16.59 18.41
C ILE A 417 0.18 17.49 19.36
N THR A 418 0.21 17.18 20.65
CA THR A 418 -0.42 18.03 21.65
C THR A 418 0.56 19.16 21.98
N ASP A 419 0.56 20.21 21.16
CA ASP A 419 1.23 21.50 21.43
C ASP A 419 0.16 22.59 21.57
N PRO A 420 0.12 23.37 22.67
CA PRO A 420 -0.78 24.51 22.78
C PRO A 420 -0.65 25.55 21.64
N ALA A 421 0.43 25.54 20.86
CA ALA A 421 0.64 26.40 19.70
C ALA A 421 0.42 25.71 18.34
N ASP A 422 0.40 24.38 18.27
CA ASP A 422 0.42 23.63 17.01
C ASP A 422 -0.33 22.28 17.14
N ASP A 423 -1.66 22.34 17.11
CA ASP A 423 -2.55 21.15 17.07
C ASP A 423 -2.59 20.48 15.67
N GLY A 424 -1.57 20.75 14.84
CA GLY A 424 -1.49 20.26 13.48
C GLY A 424 -1.29 18.75 13.41
N PRO A 425 -1.95 18.05 12.46
CA PRO A 425 -1.58 16.69 12.14
C PRO A 425 -0.11 16.65 11.65
N THR A 426 0.64 15.66 12.12
CA THR A 426 2.05 15.45 11.75
C THR A 426 2.24 14.02 11.28
N VAL A 427 2.93 13.88 10.16
CA VAL A 427 3.36 12.58 9.64
C VAL A 427 4.69 12.21 10.26
N TYR A 428 4.75 11.00 10.79
CA TYR A 428 5.98 10.36 11.24
C TYR A 428 6.23 9.14 10.38
N GLY A 429 7.49 8.74 10.31
CA GLY A 429 7.84 7.43 9.81
C GLY A 429 9.17 6.93 10.33
N THR A 430 9.44 5.66 10.13
CA THR A 430 10.72 5.06 10.50
C THR A 430 11.71 5.20 9.35
N ASP A 431 12.96 5.51 9.69
CA ASP A 431 14.10 5.37 8.78
C ASP A 431 14.39 3.87 8.52
N PRO A 432 15.33 3.51 7.64
CA PRO A 432 15.60 2.11 7.34
C PRO A 432 16.11 1.28 8.52
N LEU A 433 16.68 1.94 9.52
CA LEU A 433 17.14 1.32 10.76
C LEU A 433 15.99 1.14 11.77
N GLY A 434 14.78 1.54 11.41
CA GLY A 434 13.60 1.48 12.27
C GLY A 434 13.50 2.64 13.26
N ASN A 435 14.37 3.66 13.19
CA ASN A 435 14.27 4.80 14.10
C ASN A 435 13.15 5.73 13.66
N LEU A 436 12.35 6.17 14.63
CA LEU A 436 11.22 7.06 14.37
C LEU A 436 11.69 8.49 14.09
N ARG A 437 11.20 9.08 12.98
CA ARG A 437 11.52 10.43 12.51
C ARG A 437 10.25 11.24 12.27
N ARG A 438 10.31 12.54 12.57
CA ARG A 438 9.27 13.50 12.14
C ARG A 438 9.44 13.74 10.65
N GLY A 439 8.40 13.41 9.90
CA GLY A 439 8.33 13.62 8.46
C GLY A 439 8.01 15.06 8.11
N MET A 440 6.72 15.39 8.20
CA MET A 440 6.19 16.73 7.90
C MET A 440 5.00 17.05 8.79
N ALA A 441 4.80 18.32 9.13
CA ALA A 441 3.65 18.82 9.87
C ALA A 441 2.96 19.97 9.13
N ALA A 442 1.74 20.28 9.57
CA ALA A 442 1.04 21.47 9.10
C ALA A 442 1.91 22.70 9.37
N GLY A 443 1.99 23.62 8.42
CA GLY A 443 2.83 24.82 8.51
C GLY A 443 4.23 24.67 7.88
N ASP A 444 4.73 23.44 7.66
CA ASP A 444 6.02 23.25 6.99
C ASP A 444 5.98 23.82 5.56
N LEU A 445 7.11 24.37 5.11
CA LEU A 445 7.26 24.90 3.74
C LEU A 445 7.78 23.79 2.81
N ILE A 446 7.17 23.69 1.64
CA ILE A 446 7.57 22.76 0.58
C ILE A 446 7.90 23.56 -0.66
N ASP A 447 9.06 23.31 -1.25
CA ASP A 447 9.43 23.89 -2.53
C ASP A 447 8.62 23.25 -3.66
N THR A 448 7.93 24.09 -4.43
CA THR A 448 7.20 23.67 -5.63
C THR A 448 7.79 24.37 -6.86
N PRO A 449 7.49 23.91 -8.09
CA PRO A 449 7.89 24.61 -9.32
C PRO A 449 7.42 26.07 -9.38
N THR A 450 6.38 26.42 -8.62
CA THR A 450 5.83 27.79 -8.54
C THR A 450 6.31 28.60 -7.33
N GLY A 451 7.30 28.07 -6.60
CA GLY A 451 7.86 28.63 -5.37
C GLY A 451 7.42 27.90 -4.09
N PRO A 452 7.94 28.29 -2.93
CA PRO A 452 7.60 27.66 -1.65
C PRO A 452 6.11 27.76 -1.34
N ARG A 453 5.52 26.68 -0.83
CA ARG A 453 4.12 26.60 -0.38
C ARG A 453 4.06 26.11 1.06
N THR A 454 3.11 26.64 1.83
CA THR A 454 2.85 26.14 3.18
C THR A 454 1.97 24.92 3.11
N LEU A 455 2.41 23.82 3.70
CA LEU A 455 1.56 22.66 3.92
C LEU A 455 0.47 23.02 4.91
N GLY A 456 -0.77 22.59 4.71
CA GLY A 456 -1.67 22.62 5.87
C GLY A 456 -2.81 21.63 5.89
N ILE A 457 -2.52 20.49 5.26
CA ILE A 457 -3.00 19.17 5.62
C ILE A 457 -4.53 19.07 5.74
N ALA A 458 -5.12 18.54 4.66
CA ALA A 458 -6.19 17.57 4.79
C ALA A 458 -5.65 16.18 4.47
N THR A 459 -6.04 15.26 5.32
CA THR A 459 -5.62 13.86 5.49
C THR A 459 -6.16 12.99 4.36
N GLY A 460 -5.46 12.99 3.23
CA GLY A 460 -5.93 12.35 2.03
C GLY A 460 -5.66 10.84 1.97
N ALA A 461 -4.50 10.51 1.42
CA ALA A 461 -4.00 9.16 1.30
C ALA A 461 -2.49 9.21 1.49
N ALA A 462 -1.93 8.21 2.14
CA ALA A 462 -0.49 8.03 2.25
C ALA A 462 -0.17 6.59 1.86
N TYR A 463 0.99 6.41 1.26
CA TYR A 463 1.54 5.15 0.81
C TYR A 463 3.00 5.13 1.24
N ALA A 464 3.46 4.00 1.74
CA ALA A 464 4.86 3.82 2.05
C ALA A 464 5.45 2.90 0.97
N ASP A 465 6.52 3.35 0.33
CA ASP A 465 7.29 2.60 -0.64
C ASP A 465 8.71 2.36 -0.09
N ASP A 466 9.54 1.65 -0.85
CA ASP A 466 10.87 1.26 -0.35
C ASP A 466 11.82 2.46 -0.20
N GLY A 467 11.60 3.53 -0.97
CA GLY A 467 12.40 4.73 -0.93
C GLY A 467 11.83 5.87 -0.08
N GLY A 468 10.63 5.74 0.50
CA GLY A 468 10.00 6.80 1.30
C GLY A 468 8.50 6.64 1.52
N ILE A 469 7.85 7.75 1.84
CA ILE A 469 6.41 7.82 2.09
C ILE A 469 5.81 8.82 1.12
N ILE A 470 4.97 8.36 0.21
CA ILE A 470 4.23 9.19 -0.73
C ILE A 470 2.90 9.60 -0.11
N ILE A 471 2.61 10.90 -0.12
CA ILE A 471 1.48 11.48 0.62
C ILE A 471 0.73 12.43 -0.30
N ALA A 472 -0.55 12.12 -0.53
CA ALA A 472 -1.48 13.07 -1.14
C ALA A 472 -1.82 14.15 -0.11
N THR A 473 -1.54 15.41 -0.45
CA THR A 473 -1.67 16.51 0.49
C THR A 473 -2.39 17.72 -0.12
N GLN A 474 -2.97 18.54 0.77
CA GLN A 474 -3.41 19.89 0.43
C GLN A 474 -2.29 20.87 0.75
N MET A 475 -1.93 21.66 -0.26
CA MET A 475 -0.97 22.75 -0.15
C MET A 475 -1.72 24.08 -0.11
N PHE A 476 -1.35 24.97 0.81
CA PHE A 476 -2.00 26.27 0.98
C PHE A 476 -1.25 27.41 0.26
N GLY A 477 -2.05 28.27 -0.37
CA GLY A 477 -1.66 29.47 -1.11
C GLY A 477 -2.91 30.33 -1.44
N PRO A 478 -2.80 31.40 -2.26
CA PRO A 478 -3.96 32.23 -2.64
C PRO A 478 -5.05 31.49 -3.42
N ALA A 479 -4.77 30.26 -3.86
CA ALA A 479 -5.75 29.26 -4.28
C ALA A 479 -5.43 27.94 -3.56
N VAL A 480 -6.47 27.19 -3.15
CA VAL A 480 -6.29 25.85 -2.57
C VAL A 480 -5.80 24.93 -3.68
N SER A 481 -4.53 24.50 -3.61
CA SER A 481 -3.94 23.56 -4.55
C SER A 481 -3.77 22.21 -3.89
N THR A 482 -4.25 21.15 -4.53
CA THR A 482 -3.90 19.77 -4.17
C THR A 482 -2.60 19.38 -4.87
N GLY A 483 -1.81 18.54 -4.20
CA GLY A 483 -0.62 17.97 -4.81
C GLY A 483 -0.17 16.69 -4.15
N LEU A 484 0.76 16.03 -4.81
CA LEU A 484 1.43 14.84 -4.34
C LEU A 484 2.82 15.24 -3.85
N VAL A 485 3.13 14.85 -2.62
CA VAL A 485 4.46 15.04 -2.04
C VAL A 485 5.03 13.69 -1.66
N ARG A 486 6.33 13.53 -1.84
CA ARG A 486 7.08 12.39 -1.34
C ARG A 486 7.93 12.84 -0.17
N LEU A 487 7.87 12.06 0.90
CA LEU A 487 8.66 12.22 2.10
C LEU A 487 9.74 11.14 2.10
N ASP A 488 10.96 11.52 1.78
CA ASP A 488 12.10 10.62 1.91
C ASP A 488 12.60 10.71 3.36
N ILE A 489 12.47 9.62 4.10
CA ILE A 489 13.08 9.45 5.41
C ILE A 489 14.35 8.63 5.20
N GLY A 490 15.46 9.34 5.01
CA GLY A 490 16.78 8.76 4.81
C GLY A 490 17.46 8.32 6.11
N CYS A 491 18.71 7.91 5.96
CA CYS A 491 19.59 7.51 7.04
C CYS A 491 19.97 8.70 7.92
N PRO A 492 20.32 8.45 9.20
CA PRO A 492 20.72 9.52 10.12
C PRO A 492 21.96 10.30 9.65
N GLY A 493 22.90 9.61 9.00
CA GLY A 493 24.15 10.18 8.49
C GLY A 493 23.98 11.00 7.20
N SER A 494 24.39 12.27 7.23
CA SER A 494 24.40 13.11 6.03
C SER A 494 25.35 12.55 4.96
N GLY A 495 24.85 12.38 3.74
CA GLY A 495 25.64 11.98 2.57
C GLY A 495 25.50 10.51 2.15
N CYS A 496 24.68 9.72 2.85
CA CYS A 496 24.45 8.31 2.51
C CYS A 496 23.19 8.08 1.68
N ASP A 497 22.17 8.94 1.82
CA ASP A 497 20.86 8.74 1.18
C ASP A 497 20.90 8.68 -0.34
N ASP A 498 21.88 9.33 -0.97
CA ASP A 498 22.07 9.30 -2.41
C ASP A 498 23.11 8.23 -2.83
N LEU A 499 23.75 7.52 -1.89
CA LEU A 499 24.80 6.52 -2.15
C LEU A 499 24.43 5.08 -1.80
N ASP A 500 23.51 4.89 -0.85
CA ASP A 500 22.89 3.61 -0.50
C ASP A 500 21.68 3.35 -1.43
N ILE A 501 22.03 2.87 -2.63
CA ILE A 501 21.14 2.78 -3.78
C ILE A 501 20.51 1.39 -3.95
N ALA A 502 21.08 0.34 -3.35
CA ALA A 502 20.67 -1.04 -3.62
C ALA A 502 19.59 -1.56 -2.69
N ASN A 503 19.70 -1.29 -1.39
CA ASN A 503 18.85 -1.90 -0.39
C ASN A 503 18.37 -0.93 0.71
N SER A 504 18.87 0.32 0.69
CA SER A 504 18.53 1.32 1.70
C SER A 504 18.82 0.84 3.11
N ASP A 505 19.90 0.08 3.36
CA ASP A 505 20.23 -0.46 4.69
C ASP A 505 21.10 0.45 5.57
N CYS A 506 21.29 1.69 5.14
CA CYS A 506 22.16 2.72 5.70
C CYS A 506 23.65 2.42 5.65
N ARG A 507 24.07 1.56 4.71
CA ARG A 507 25.47 1.32 4.40
C ARG A 507 25.71 1.55 2.92
N VAL A 508 26.87 2.11 2.61
CA VAL A 508 27.36 2.17 1.22
C VAL A 508 28.34 1.02 1.03
N ASP A 509 27.89 -0.09 0.50
CA ASP A 509 28.65 -1.33 0.45
C ASP A 509 28.71 -1.99 -0.95
N LEU A 510 29.05 -3.28 -0.99
CA LEU A 510 29.22 -4.01 -2.24
C LEU A 510 27.89 -4.23 -2.97
N ALA A 511 26.76 -4.24 -2.28
CA ALA A 511 25.44 -4.33 -2.89
C ALA A 511 25.17 -3.08 -3.74
N ASP A 512 25.45 -1.89 -3.19
CA ASP A 512 25.31 -0.62 -3.91
C ASP A 512 26.23 -0.56 -5.12
N LEU A 513 27.50 -0.90 -4.92
CA LEU A 513 28.47 -0.93 -6.01
C LEU A 513 28.06 -1.92 -7.10
N ALA A 514 27.51 -3.09 -6.72
CA ALA A 514 27.05 -4.08 -7.67
C ALA A 514 25.85 -3.59 -8.48
N LEU A 515 24.89 -2.91 -7.85
CA LEU A 515 23.75 -2.29 -8.54
C LEU A 515 24.25 -1.24 -9.52
N LEU A 516 25.12 -0.32 -9.08
CA LEU A 516 25.69 0.72 -9.94
C LEU A 516 26.41 0.13 -11.15
N ILE A 517 27.27 -0.87 -10.94
CA ILE A 517 28.00 -1.52 -12.02
C ILE A 517 27.05 -2.22 -13.00
N SER A 518 25.93 -2.78 -12.51
CA SER A 518 24.94 -3.45 -13.36
C SER A 518 24.19 -2.48 -14.27
N GLU A 519 24.01 -1.23 -13.85
CA GLU A 519 23.38 -0.16 -14.62
C GLU A 519 24.39 0.73 -15.35
N PHE A 520 25.69 0.48 -15.20
CA PHE A 520 26.73 1.34 -15.75
C PHE A 520 26.67 1.46 -17.28
N GLY A 521 26.61 2.71 -17.75
CA GLY A 521 26.47 3.07 -19.16
C GLY A 521 25.02 3.15 -19.66
N LEU A 522 24.03 2.86 -18.81
CA LEU A 522 22.62 3.11 -19.12
C LEU A 522 22.32 4.62 -19.04
N ASN A 523 21.33 5.05 -19.82
CA ASN A 523 20.83 6.42 -19.81
C ASN A 523 19.36 6.42 -19.39
N GLY A 524 18.99 7.31 -18.48
CA GLY A 524 17.66 7.44 -17.92
C GLY A 524 17.69 8.26 -16.64
N ARG A 525 16.78 9.22 -16.49
CA ARG A 525 16.71 10.11 -15.30
C ARG A 525 16.14 9.42 -14.05
N ASP A 526 15.59 8.23 -14.22
CA ASP A 526 14.97 7.44 -13.16
C ASP A 526 15.78 6.18 -12.82
N LEU A 527 17.04 6.12 -13.27
CA LEU A 527 17.96 5.05 -12.87
C LEU A 527 18.40 5.29 -11.44
N VAL A 528 18.20 4.30 -10.58
CA VAL A 528 18.52 4.41 -9.15
C VAL A 528 20.03 4.62 -8.95
N SER A 529 20.85 4.14 -9.89
CA SER A 529 22.31 4.33 -9.88
C SER A 529 22.80 5.66 -10.46
N ASP A 530 21.93 6.53 -11.00
CA ASP A 530 22.27 7.88 -11.48
C ASP A 530 22.28 8.85 -10.28
N ILE A 531 23.31 8.69 -9.45
CA ILE A 531 23.52 9.36 -8.16
C ILE A 531 23.56 10.88 -8.33
N ASP A 532 24.22 11.38 -9.39
CA ASP A 532 24.32 12.82 -9.65
C ASP A 532 23.15 13.40 -10.47
N ARG A 533 22.26 12.52 -10.95
CA ARG A 533 21.01 12.81 -11.67
C ARG A 533 21.23 13.55 -12.98
N ASN A 534 22.35 13.30 -13.65
CA ASN A 534 22.65 13.91 -14.95
C ASN A 534 21.92 13.21 -16.12
N GLY A 535 21.29 12.06 -15.86
CA GLY A 535 20.56 11.24 -16.81
C GLY A 535 21.35 10.05 -17.36
N ALA A 536 22.54 9.76 -16.84
CA ALA A 536 23.37 8.64 -17.23
C ALA A 536 24.10 8.05 -16.03
N VAL A 537 24.11 6.71 -15.91
CA VAL A 537 24.91 6.02 -14.89
C VAL A 537 26.33 5.88 -15.42
N ASP A 538 27.25 6.68 -14.93
CA ASP A 538 28.61 6.79 -15.47
C ASP A 538 29.71 6.85 -14.39
N LEU A 539 30.90 7.29 -14.80
CA LEU A 539 32.06 7.37 -13.91
C LEU A 539 31.86 8.39 -12.78
N SER A 540 31.01 9.39 -12.96
CA SER A 540 30.65 10.38 -11.94
C SER A 540 29.90 9.72 -10.80
N ASP A 541 28.91 8.88 -11.11
CA ASP A 541 28.15 8.12 -10.13
C ASP A 541 29.03 7.09 -9.42
N LEU A 542 29.82 6.33 -10.20
CA LEU A 542 30.76 5.38 -9.64
C LEU A 542 31.76 6.06 -8.68
N ALA A 543 32.26 7.24 -9.05
CA ALA A 543 33.18 8.00 -8.20
C ALA A 543 32.48 8.48 -6.92
N SER A 544 31.23 8.93 -7.01
CA SER A 544 30.42 9.36 -5.85
C SER A 544 30.18 8.19 -4.89
N LEU A 545 29.79 7.02 -5.42
CA LEU A 545 29.60 5.80 -4.63
C LEU A 545 30.91 5.34 -3.98
N ILE A 546 32.00 5.26 -4.74
CA ILE A 546 33.31 4.87 -4.19
C ILE A 546 33.79 5.86 -3.11
N ALA A 547 33.47 7.16 -3.23
CA ALA A 547 33.83 8.15 -2.22
C ALA A 547 33.11 7.92 -0.89
N GLY A 548 31.89 7.39 -0.91
CA GLY A 548 31.14 6.99 0.30
C GLY A 548 31.33 5.54 0.73
N TYR A 549 31.94 4.69 -0.10
CA TYR A 549 32.05 3.25 0.15
C TYR A 549 32.69 2.92 1.50
N GLY A 550 32.03 2.04 2.25
CA GLY A 550 32.41 1.64 3.60
C GLY A 550 31.96 2.60 4.70
N SER A 551 31.18 3.64 4.36
CA SER A 551 30.50 4.46 5.37
C SER A 551 29.35 3.66 5.98
N ASP A 552 29.36 3.59 7.31
CA ASP A 552 28.26 3.07 8.14
C ASP A 552 27.55 4.31 8.69
N CYS A 553 26.30 4.53 8.30
CA CYS A 553 25.60 5.79 8.49
C CYS A 553 24.65 5.77 9.70
N ASP A 554 24.89 4.81 10.60
CA ASP A 554 24.17 4.51 11.84
C ASP A 554 24.44 5.50 12.99
#